data_AF-A0A1Q3L3C0-F1
#
_entry.id   AF-A0A1Q3L3C0-F1
#
_cell.length_a   1.000
_cell.length_b   1.000
_cell.length_c   1.000
_cell.angle_alpha   90.00
_cell.angle_beta   90.00
_cell.angle_gamma   90.00
#
_symmetry.space_group_name_H-M   'P 1'
#
loop_
_entity.id
_entity.type
_entity.pdbx_description
1 polymer ?
#
loop_
_entity_poly.entity_id
_entity_poly.type
_entity_poly.pdbx_seq_one_letter_code
_entity_poly.pdbx_strand_id
1 'polypeptide(L)'
;MEYKELSIYEKLERIQEVNYCRAERHEVAVYLNALRRNYRAVIEEYESFGDSPRQLIMNKRDYDKHLLFGFTKKEFNQYGWLECPCFLEREEIKFPHRDGWAVSNYITVGKGLNGKWSYGVSYSHSTGGSGYGLGVWGKIFDNRKDCLKSALNDMLTGLEKDSSKTDRYALNVLKQAKALFDEITGRKPVQLELSFF
;
A
#
# COMPACT_ATOMS: atom_id res chain seq x y z
N MET A 1 -26.51 6.89 -21.71
CA MET A 1 -26.37 8.29 -21.28
C MET A 1 -25.21 8.32 -20.32
N GLU A 2 -24.14 9.01 -20.72
CA GLU A 2 -22.91 9.09 -19.94
C GLU A 2 -23.21 9.88 -18.64
N TYR A 3 -22.60 9.50 -17.52
CA TYR A 3 -22.91 10.11 -16.22
C TYR A 3 -22.67 11.62 -16.22
N LYS A 4 -21.67 12.09 -16.96
CA LYS A 4 -21.37 13.52 -17.11
C LYS A 4 -22.47 14.32 -17.82
N GLU A 5 -23.29 13.67 -18.65
CA GLU A 5 -24.37 14.32 -19.42
C GLU A 5 -25.65 14.49 -18.61
N LEU A 6 -25.73 13.84 -17.44
CA LEU A 6 -26.90 13.90 -16.57
C LEU A 6 -27.12 15.30 -15.99
N SER A 7 -28.38 15.60 -15.68
CA SER A 7 -28.72 16.75 -14.87
C SER A 7 -28.11 16.64 -13.46
N ILE A 8 -27.95 17.78 -12.78
CA ILE A 8 -27.44 17.81 -11.40
C ILE A 8 -28.31 16.94 -10.47
N TYR A 9 -29.63 16.93 -10.66
CA TYR A 9 -30.56 16.12 -9.86
C TYR A 9 -30.32 14.63 -10.02
N GLU A 10 -30.15 14.14 -11.25
CA GLU A 10 -29.83 12.73 -11.54
C GLU A 10 -28.44 12.36 -11.01
N LYS A 11 -27.45 13.26 -11.10
CA LYS A 11 -26.12 13.04 -10.51
C LYS A 11 -26.19 12.90 -9.00
N LEU A 12 -27.01 13.72 -8.34
CA LEU A 12 -27.25 13.70 -6.89
C LEU A 12 -28.01 12.45 -6.43
N GLU A 13 -28.91 11.92 -7.24
CA GLU A 13 -29.61 10.67 -6.97
C GLU A 13 -28.64 9.48 -7.09
N ARG A 14 -28.00 9.30 -8.24
CA ARG A 14 -27.10 8.16 -8.50
C ARG A 14 -25.93 8.06 -7.53
N ILE A 15 -25.37 9.18 -7.11
CA ILE A 15 -24.29 9.15 -6.13
C ILE A 15 -24.77 8.62 -4.79
N GLN A 16 -26.02 8.85 -4.38
CA GLN A 16 -26.57 8.38 -3.10
C GLN A 16 -26.94 6.88 -3.11
N GLU A 17 -27.17 6.29 -4.27
CA GLU A 17 -27.51 4.87 -4.42
C GLU A 17 -26.32 3.94 -4.16
N VAL A 18 -25.09 4.43 -4.28
CA VAL A 18 -23.88 3.64 -4.09
C VAL A 18 -23.57 3.48 -2.59
N ASN A 19 -23.33 2.25 -2.17
CA ASN A 19 -22.89 1.95 -0.81
C ASN A 19 -21.39 2.21 -0.63
N TYR A 20 -21.03 3.40 -0.17
CA TYR A 20 -19.63 3.77 0.07
C TYR A 20 -19.09 3.30 1.41
N CYS A 21 -17.85 2.85 1.39
CA CYS A 21 -17.13 2.52 2.62
C CYS A 21 -16.72 3.80 3.38
N ARG A 22 -16.36 3.66 4.67
CA ARG A 22 -15.95 4.79 5.52
C ARG A 22 -14.83 5.63 4.90
N ALA A 23 -13.90 4.98 4.18
CA ALA A 23 -12.74 5.64 3.60
C ALA A 23 -13.08 6.51 2.37
N GLU A 24 -14.23 6.28 1.73
CA GLU A 24 -14.70 7.01 0.54
C GLU A 24 -15.58 8.22 0.89
N ARG A 25 -16.15 8.26 2.09
CA ARG A 25 -17.16 9.26 2.49
C ARG A 25 -16.67 10.71 2.37
N HIS A 26 -15.39 10.95 2.57
CA HIS A 26 -14.83 12.31 2.44
C HIS A 26 -14.96 12.83 1.01
N GLU A 27 -14.47 12.06 0.03
CA GLU A 27 -14.57 12.42 -1.38
C GLU A 27 -16.01 12.54 -1.86
N VAL A 28 -16.88 11.64 -1.40
CA VAL A 28 -18.31 11.69 -1.71
C VAL A 28 -18.92 12.99 -1.19
N ALA A 29 -18.55 13.42 0.02
CA ALA A 29 -19.04 14.67 0.59
C ALA A 29 -18.53 15.91 -0.18
N VAL A 30 -17.27 15.90 -0.62
CA VAL A 30 -16.70 16.98 -1.46
C VAL A 30 -17.49 17.09 -2.77
N TYR A 31 -17.68 15.98 -3.47
CA TYR A 31 -18.37 15.96 -4.75
C TYR A 31 -19.88 16.27 -4.61
N LEU A 32 -20.56 15.75 -3.59
CA LEU A 32 -21.95 16.12 -3.25
C LEU A 32 -22.11 17.62 -3.02
N ASN A 33 -21.20 18.23 -2.25
CA ASN A 33 -21.23 19.66 -2.00
C ASN A 33 -20.98 20.47 -3.27
N ALA A 34 -20.08 20.00 -4.14
CA ALA A 34 -19.82 20.61 -5.43
C ALA A 34 -21.06 20.59 -6.32
N LEU A 35 -21.78 19.46 -6.41
CA LEU A 35 -23.03 19.35 -7.15
C LEU A 35 -24.11 20.29 -6.60
N ARG A 36 -24.32 20.32 -5.28
CA ARG A 36 -25.33 21.18 -4.64
C ARG A 36 -25.08 22.67 -4.82
N ARG A 37 -23.81 23.09 -4.81
CA ARG A 37 -23.39 24.50 -4.93
C ARG A 37 -22.98 24.90 -6.34
N ASN A 38 -23.07 23.97 -7.29
CA ASN A 38 -22.66 24.14 -8.68
C ASN A 38 -21.21 24.62 -8.84
N TYR A 39 -20.28 24.03 -8.07
CA TYR A 39 -18.85 24.33 -8.17
C TYR A 39 -18.24 23.61 -9.38
N ARG A 40 -18.36 24.26 -10.55
CA ARG A 40 -18.00 23.67 -11.86
C ARG A 40 -16.60 23.08 -11.93
N ALA A 41 -15.58 23.79 -11.44
CA ALA A 41 -14.20 23.30 -11.48
C ALA A 41 -14.01 21.98 -10.71
N VAL A 42 -14.66 21.84 -9.54
CA VAL A 42 -14.61 20.61 -8.75
C VAL A 42 -15.42 19.50 -9.43
N ILE A 43 -16.58 19.83 -10.00
CA ILE A 43 -17.39 18.86 -10.74
C ILE A 43 -16.60 18.30 -11.94
N GLU A 44 -16.01 19.18 -12.75
CA GLU A 44 -15.20 18.81 -13.92
C GLU A 44 -13.97 17.99 -13.51
N GLU A 45 -13.33 18.32 -12.39
CA GLU A 45 -12.22 17.52 -11.86
C GLU A 45 -12.67 16.09 -11.54
N TYR A 46 -13.73 15.92 -10.74
CA TYR A 46 -14.22 14.60 -10.35
C TYR A 46 -14.72 13.80 -11.55
N GLU A 47 -15.47 14.43 -12.45
CA GLU A 47 -15.98 13.78 -13.67
C GLU A 47 -14.86 13.41 -14.66
N SER A 48 -13.66 13.99 -14.52
CA SER A 48 -12.49 13.55 -15.28
C SER A 48 -11.91 12.20 -14.83
N PHE A 49 -12.40 11.65 -13.70
CA PHE A 49 -11.93 10.39 -13.13
C PHE A 49 -12.79 9.17 -13.51
N GLY A 50 -13.85 9.33 -14.31
CA GLY A 50 -14.63 8.19 -14.80
C GLY A 50 -16.03 8.59 -15.26
N ASP A 51 -16.88 7.59 -15.48
CA ASP A 51 -18.25 7.80 -15.95
C ASP A 51 -19.31 7.13 -15.05
N SER A 52 -18.94 6.87 -13.79
CA SER A 52 -19.86 6.37 -12.77
C SER A 52 -19.45 6.86 -11.39
N PRO A 53 -20.38 7.08 -10.44
CA PRO A 53 -20.05 7.58 -9.11
C PRO A 53 -18.92 6.79 -8.43
N ARG A 54 -18.92 5.47 -8.58
CA ARG A 54 -17.88 4.61 -8.02
C ARG A 54 -16.51 4.86 -8.66
N GLN A 55 -16.44 4.98 -9.98
CA GLN A 55 -15.18 5.28 -10.66
C GLN A 55 -14.66 6.67 -10.27
N LEU A 56 -15.50 7.72 -10.26
CA LEU A 56 -15.06 9.07 -9.90
C LEU A 56 -14.38 9.07 -8.54
N ILE A 57 -15.07 8.50 -7.55
CA ILE A 57 -14.63 8.51 -6.16
C ILE A 57 -13.40 7.64 -5.97
N MET A 58 -13.39 6.41 -6.48
CA MET A 58 -12.25 5.51 -6.27
C MET A 58 -11.00 5.98 -7.00
N ASN A 59 -11.13 6.36 -8.28
CA ASN A 59 -9.99 6.82 -9.06
C ASN A 59 -9.45 8.16 -8.55
N LYS A 60 -10.30 9.08 -8.07
CA LYS A 60 -9.82 10.32 -7.42
C LYS A 60 -8.97 9.99 -6.19
N ARG A 61 -9.43 9.08 -5.33
CA ARG A 61 -8.71 8.66 -4.12
C ARG A 61 -7.38 8.01 -4.46
N ASP A 62 -7.37 7.11 -5.43
CA ASP A 62 -6.15 6.46 -5.90
C ASP A 62 -5.18 7.49 -6.48
N TYR A 63 -5.68 8.41 -7.30
CA TYR A 63 -4.86 9.48 -7.89
C TYR A 63 -4.26 10.41 -6.82
N ASP A 64 -5.01 10.78 -5.80
CA ASP A 64 -4.47 11.59 -4.70
C ASP A 64 -3.35 10.87 -3.95
N LYS A 65 -3.42 9.53 -3.86
CA LYS A 65 -2.32 8.70 -3.36
C LYS A 65 -1.14 8.62 -4.33
N HIS A 66 -1.39 8.56 -5.64
CA HIS A 66 -0.36 8.61 -6.69
C HIS A 66 0.51 9.87 -6.55
N LEU A 67 -0.14 11.02 -6.32
CA LEU A 67 0.54 12.31 -6.16
C LEU A 67 1.53 12.33 -4.99
N LEU A 68 1.26 11.60 -3.91
CA LEU A 68 2.18 11.52 -2.76
C LEU A 68 3.53 10.88 -3.11
N PHE A 69 3.58 10.08 -4.19
CA PHE A 69 4.79 9.46 -4.73
C PHE A 69 5.28 10.16 -6.01
N GLY A 70 4.69 11.31 -6.38
CA GLY A 70 5.05 12.08 -7.57
C GLY A 70 4.51 11.49 -8.87
N PHE A 71 3.63 10.49 -8.81
CA PHE A 71 2.98 9.96 -10.01
C PHE A 71 1.84 10.90 -10.42
N THR A 72 2.01 11.59 -11.53
CA THR A 72 1.05 12.56 -12.09
C THR A 72 0.30 12.03 -13.30
N LYS A 73 0.64 10.83 -13.77
CA LYS A 73 0.02 10.20 -14.93
C LYS A 73 -1.42 9.81 -14.59
N LYS A 74 -2.39 10.36 -15.33
CA LYS A 74 -3.82 10.05 -15.20
C LYS A 74 -4.26 9.25 -16.43
N GLU A 75 -4.04 7.95 -16.39
CA GLU A 75 -4.45 6.99 -17.42
C GLU A 75 -5.43 5.98 -16.85
N PHE A 76 -6.37 5.54 -17.67
CA PHE A 76 -7.40 4.59 -17.28
C PHE A 76 -7.35 3.35 -18.18
N ASN A 77 -7.61 2.20 -17.59
CA ASN A 77 -7.73 0.95 -18.33
C ASN A 77 -9.04 0.90 -19.13
N GLN A 78 -9.22 -0.16 -19.92
CA GLN A 78 -10.44 -0.36 -20.75
C GLN A 78 -11.76 -0.42 -19.96
N TYR A 79 -11.71 -0.56 -18.64
CA TYR A 79 -12.87 -0.58 -17.74
C TYR A 79 -13.04 0.74 -16.96
N GLY A 80 -12.26 1.77 -17.29
CA GLY A 80 -12.33 3.08 -16.65
C GLY A 80 -11.73 3.15 -15.24
N TRP A 81 -10.87 2.21 -14.86
CA TRP A 81 -10.12 2.27 -13.59
C TRP A 81 -8.74 2.89 -13.81
N LEU A 82 -8.30 3.70 -12.86
CA LEU A 82 -6.99 4.34 -12.91
C LEU A 82 -5.88 3.29 -12.96
N GLU A 83 -4.94 3.44 -13.89
CA GLU A 83 -3.82 2.52 -14.04
C GLU A 83 -2.85 2.62 -12.86
N CYS A 84 -2.41 1.46 -12.35
CA CYS A 84 -1.49 1.39 -11.23
C CYS A 84 -0.09 1.87 -11.65
N PRO A 85 0.55 2.77 -10.90
CA PRO A 85 1.86 3.28 -11.25
C PRO A 85 2.94 2.24 -10.93
N CYS A 86 3.99 2.22 -11.75
CA CYS A 86 5.17 1.42 -11.49
C CYS A 86 6.15 2.18 -10.60
N PHE A 87 6.46 1.64 -9.43
CA PHE A 87 7.55 2.13 -8.59
C PHE A 87 8.90 1.88 -9.28
N LEU A 88 9.79 2.86 -9.17
CA LEU A 88 11.19 2.78 -9.57
C LEU A 88 12.00 2.00 -8.52
N GLU A 89 13.21 1.57 -8.91
CA GLU A 89 14.16 0.88 -8.01
C GLU A 89 13.48 -0.25 -7.19
N ARG A 90 12.54 -0.96 -7.83
CA ARG A 90 11.80 -2.04 -7.18
C ARG A 90 12.75 -3.18 -6.86
N GLU A 91 12.80 -3.55 -5.60
CA GLU A 91 13.65 -4.61 -5.08
C GLU A 91 12.82 -5.58 -4.26
N GLU A 92 13.07 -6.87 -4.43
CA GLU A 92 12.46 -7.93 -3.65
C GLU A 92 13.53 -8.65 -2.82
N ILE A 93 13.39 -8.58 -1.51
CA ILE A 93 14.26 -9.21 -0.53
C ILE A 93 13.56 -10.46 -0.04
N LYS A 94 14.08 -11.63 -0.42
CA LYS A 94 13.50 -12.93 -0.08
C LYS A 94 14.10 -13.47 1.22
N PHE A 95 13.26 -14.11 2.01
CA PHE A 95 13.59 -14.84 3.23
C PHE A 95 13.17 -16.31 3.06
N PRO A 96 13.96 -17.11 2.32
CA PRO A 96 13.65 -18.50 2.08
C PRO A 96 13.80 -19.34 3.35
N HIS A 97 12.93 -20.34 3.53
CA HIS A 97 13.09 -21.34 4.60
C HIS A 97 12.99 -22.79 4.13
N ARG A 98 12.58 -23.03 2.87
CA ARG A 98 12.64 -24.32 2.19
C ARG A 98 12.69 -24.11 0.67
N ASP A 99 13.22 -25.09 -0.04
CA ASP A 99 13.14 -25.14 -1.50
C ASP A 99 11.71 -25.51 -1.93
N GLY A 100 11.15 -24.78 -2.91
CA GLY A 100 9.81 -25.03 -3.46
C GLY A 100 9.01 -23.77 -3.77
N TRP A 101 7.87 -23.95 -4.44
CA TRP A 101 7.06 -22.87 -5.00
C TRP A 101 6.20 -22.11 -3.97
N ALA A 102 5.91 -22.71 -2.82
CA ALA A 102 4.76 -22.30 -2.00
C ALA A 102 5.10 -21.37 -0.82
N VAL A 103 6.38 -21.10 -0.49
CA VAL A 103 6.67 -20.44 0.79
C VAL A 103 7.99 -19.65 0.79
N SER A 104 8.05 -18.57 0.01
CA SER A 104 9.05 -17.53 0.23
C SER A 104 8.39 -16.34 0.90
N ASN A 105 8.84 -16.02 2.12
CA ASN A 105 8.53 -14.75 2.73
C ASN A 105 9.37 -13.68 2.04
N TYR A 106 8.84 -12.51 1.79
CA TYR A 106 9.58 -11.46 1.11
C TYR A 106 9.13 -10.07 1.52
N ILE A 107 10.03 -9.12 1.34
CA ILE A 107 9.75 -7.69 1.40
C ILE A 107 9.97 -7.15 0.00
N THR A 108 9.04 -6.36 -0.50
CA THR A 108 9.25 -5.58 -1.71
C THR A 108 9.40 -4.13 -1.31
N VAL A 109 10.48 -3.45 -1.71
CA VAL A 109 10.61 -2.00 -1.57
C VAL A 109 10.55 -1.34 -2.94
N GLY A 110 10.09 -0.11 -3.00
CA GLY A 110 10.10 0.67 -4.23
C GLY A 110 10.07 2.17 -3.99
N LYS A 111 10.56 2.90 -4.98
CA LYS A 111 10.72 4.36 -4.97
C LYS A 111 9.73 5.03 -5.92
N GLY A 112 9.05 6.07 -5.45
CA GLY A 112 8.24 6.96 -6.26
C GLY A 112 9.08 7.90 -7.12
N LEU A 113 8.46 8.59 -8.08
CA LEU A 113 9.14 9.55 -8.95
C LEU A 113 9.72 10.74 -8.17
N ASN A 114 9.10 11.09 -7.04
CA ASN A 114 9.57 12.16 -6.15
C ASN A 114 10.62 11.69 -5.12
N GLY A 115 11.14 10.46 -5.25
CA GLY A 115 12.15 9.90 -4.36
C GLY A 115 11.63 9.34 -3.03
N LYS A 116 10.32 9.40 -2.77
CA LYS A 116 9.70 8.75 -1.60
C LYS A 116 9.69 7.24 -1.75
N TRP A 117 9.76 6.51 -0.64
CA TRP A 117 9.80 5.05 -0.61
C TRP A 117 8.55 4.47 0.04
N SER A 118 8.14 3.30 -0.42
CA SER A 118 7.10 2.46 0.18
C SER A 118 7.55 1.00 0.12
N TYR A 119 6.83 0.13 0.82
CA TYR A 119 7.10 -1.29 0.84
C TYR A 119 5.83 -2.13 0.88
N GLY A 120 5.96 -3.37 0.44
CA GLY A 120 5.04 -4.48 0.69
C GLY A 120 5.74 -5.57 1.47
N VAL A 121 4.97 -6.37 2.20
CA VAL A 121 5.47 -7.50 3.00
C VAL A 121 4.60 -8.70 2.71
N SER A 122 5.20 -9.86 2.56
CA SER A 122 4.51 -11.15 2.56
C SER A 122 5.23 -12.08 3.53
N TYR A 123 4.49 -12.56 4.53
CA TYR A 123 5.01 -13.53 5.47
C TYR A 123 3.97 -14.61 5.81
N SER A 124 4.47 -15.82 6.03
CA SER A 124 3.70 -16.99 6.41
C SER A 124 4.32 -17.64 7.64
N HIS A 125 3.46 -18.16 8.51
CA HIS A 125 3.81 -18.87 9.74
C HIS A 125 2.80 -20.01 9.95
N SER A 126 3.27 -21.22 10.20
CA SER A 126 2.43 -22.42 10.36
C SER A 126 1.39 -22.56 9.22
N THR A 127 0.10 -22.60 9.52
CA THR A 127 -1.02 -22.63 8.56
C THR A 127 -1.58 -21.24 8.22
N GLY A 128 -0.98 -20.18 8.75
CA GLY A 128 -1.39 -18.79 8.59
C GLY A 128 -0.37 -17.95 7.84
N GLY A 129 -0.78 -16.72 7.53
CA GLY A 129 0.09 -15.75 6.91
C GLY A 129 -0.64 -14.43 6.72
N SER A 130 0.13 -13.40 6.41
CA SER A 130 -0.39 -12.08 6.09
C SER A 130 0.56 -11.39 5.12
N GLY A 131 0.00 -10.48 4.35
CA GLY A 131 0.80 -9.65 3.49
C GLY A 131 0.00 -8.59 2.78
N TYR A 132 0.72 -7.64 2.25
CA TYR A 132 0.21 -6.61 1.36
C TYR A 132 1.28 -6.28 0.34
N GLY A 133 0.84 -6.03 -0.90
CA GLY A 133 1.73 -5.67 -1.98
C GLY A 133 2.30 -4.26 -1.82
N LEU A 134 3.42 -4.00 -2.49
CA LEU A 134 3.91 -2.64 -2.69
C LEU A 134 2.85 -1.83 -3.43
N GLY A 135 2.50 -0.65 -2.89
CA GLY A 135 1.54 0.24 -3.50
C GLY A 135 1.50 1.62 -2.87
N VAL A 136 0.72 2.50 -3.49
CA VAL A 136 0.53 3.91 -3.09
C VAL A 136 -0.25 4.08 -1.78
N TRP A 137 -0.88 3.00 -1.32
CA TRP A 137 -1.61 2.94 -0.05
C TRP A 137 -0.71 2.58 1.15
N GLY A 138 0.56 2.24 0.89
CA GLY A 138 1.54 1.92 1.93
C GLY A 138 2.04 3.14 2.70
N LYS A 139 2.88 2.89 3.71
CA LYS A 139 3.59 3.93 4.47
C LYS A 139 4.61 4.63 3.56
N ILE A 140 4.84 5.93 3.79
CA ILE A 140 5.72 6.78 2.98
C ILE A 140 6.97 7.12 3.78
N PHE A 141 8.14 6.97 3.15
CA PHE A 141 9.44 7.27 3.75
C PHE A 141 10.29 8.15 2.84
N ASP A 142 11.19 8.92 3.43
CA ASP A 142 12.10 9.80 2.68
C ASP A 142 13.32 9.06 2.11
N ASN A 143 13.63 7.88 2.64
CA ASN A 143 14.79 7.11 2.24
C ASN A 143 14.54 5.59 2.33
N ARG A 144 15.32 4.81 1.56
CA ARG A 144 15.24 3.35 1.51
C ARG A 144 15.52 2.71 2.88
N LYS A 145 16.44 3.27 3.66
CA LYS A 145 16.90 2.70 4.93
C LYS A 145 15.77 2.62 5.95
N ASP A 146 15.05 3.74 6.16
CA ASP A 146 13.92 3.81 7.09
C ASP A 146 12.72 3.03 6.59
N CYS A 147 12.49 3.02 5.27
CA CYS A 147 11.48 2.19 4.62
C CYS A 147 11.72 0.70 4.93
N LEU A 148 12.93 0.20 4.67
CA LEU A 148 13.29 -1.20 4.89
C LEU A 148 13.28 -1.55 6.38
N LYS A 149 13.72 -0.64 7.25
CA LYS A 149 13.62 -0.81 8.71
C LYS A 149 12.15 -0.99 9.15
N SER A 150 11.24 -0.18 8.63
CA SER A 150 9.80 -0.32 8.91
C SER A 150 9.25 -1.63 8.35
N ALA A 151 9.66 -2.04 7.16
CA ALA A 151 9.23 -3.29 6.55
C ALA A 151 9.64 -4.52 7.35
N LEU A 152 10.89 -4.54 7.80
CA LEU A 152 11.41 -5.58 8.68
C LEU A 152 10.69 -5.60 10.02
N ASN A 153 10.44 -4.44 10.63
CA ASN A 153 9.66 -4.37 11.86
C ASN A 153 8.24 -4.93 11.71
N ASP A 154 7.54 -4.62 10.62
CA ASP A 154 6.20 -5.16 10.36
C ASP A 154 6.24 -6.69 10.18
N MET A 155 7.24 -7.21 9.45
CA MET A 155 7.43 -8.67 9.29
C MET A 155 7.75 -9.35 10.63
N LEU A 156 8.69 -8.80 11.41
CA LEU A 156 9.07 -9.33 12.72
C LEU A 156 7.87 -9.34 13.68
N THR A 157 7.14 -8.24 13.76
CA THR A 157 5.91 -8.13 14.58
C THR A 157 4.86 -9.14 14.13
N GLY A 158 4.73 -9.34 12.82
CA GLY A 158 3.80 -10.30 12.24
C GLY A 158 4.14 -11.75 12.60
N LEU A 159 5.41 -12.12 12.47
CA LEU A 159 5.91 -13.46 12.81
C LEU A 159 5.89 -13.72 14.32
N GLU A 160 6.15 -12.70 15.16
CA GLU A 160 6.12 -12.83 16.62
C GLU A 160 4.70 -12.94 17.20
N LYS A 161 3.67 -12.50 16.47
CA LYS A 161 2.27 -12.61 16.87
C LYS A 161 1.72 -14.03 16.77
N ASP A 162 2.42 -14.95 16.12
CA ASP A 162 1.95 -16.33 16.00
C ASP A 162 1.98 -17.04 17.36
N SER A 163 0.92 -17.79 17.65
CA SER A 163 0.78 -18.58 18.87
C SER A 163 1.66 -19.84 18.86
N SER A 164 2.15 -20.24 17.68
CA SER A 164 3.05 -21.39 17.51
C SER A 164 4.53 -20.99 17.65
N LYS A 165 5.01 -20.81 18.88
CA LYS A 165 6.45 -20.59 19.19
C LYS A 165 7.37 -21.73 18.73
N THR A 166 6.81 -22.79 18.17
CA THR A 166 7.46 -24.01 17.72
C THR A 166 7.58 -24.11 16.19
N ASP A 167 7.04 -23.16 15.42
CA ASP A 167 7.20 -23.20 13.96
C ASP A 167 8.65 -22.90 13.56
N ARG A 168 9.34 -23.96 13.14
CA ARG A 168 10.73 -23.91 12.68
C ARG A 168 10.90 -23.01 11.46
N TYR A 169 9.87 -22.87 10.62
CA TYR A 169 9.93 -22.04 9.42
C TYR A 169 9.88 -20.56 9.76
N ALA A 170 8.90 -20.14 10.56
CA ALA A 170 8.80 -18.78 11.07
C ALA A 170 10.07 -18.39 11.85
N LEU A 171 10.62 -19.29 12.67
CA LEU A 171 11.86 -19.04 13.41
C LEU A 171 13.07 -18.81 12.50
N ASN A 172 13.19 -19.52 11.37
CA ASN A 172 14.28 -19.31 10.42
C ASN A 172 14.17 -17.94 9.74
N VAL A 173 12.97 -17.59 9.28
CA VAL A 173 12.69 -16.30 8.64
C VAL A 173 12.92 -15.15 9.62
N LEU A 174 12.49 -15.31 10.86
CA LEU A 174 12.68 -14.35 11.93
C LEU A 174 14.18 -14.13 12.22
N LYS A 175 15.01 -15.18 12.20
CA LYS A 175 16.47 -15.04 12.32
C LYS A 175 17.07 -14.25 11.16
N GLN A 176 16.69 -14.55 9.93
CA GLN A 176 17.19 -13.85 8.74
C GLN A 176 16.76 -12.37 8.74
N ALA A 177 15.49 -12.10 9.07
CA ALA A 177 14.96 -10.74 9.19
C ALA A 177 15.64 -9.94 10.32
N LYS A 178 15.92 -10.57 11.47
CA LYS A 178 16.68 -9.92 12.58
C LYS A 178 18.11 -9.61 12.17
N ALA A 179 18.80 -10.54 11.53
CA ALA A 179 20.17 -10.32 11.05
C ALA A 179 20.24 -9.12 10.08
N LEU A 180 19.32 -9.06 9.11
CA LEU A 180 19.26 -7.94 8.17
C LEU A 180 18.88 -6.62 8.87
N PHE A 181 17.98 -6.67 9.86
CA PHE A 181 17.61 -5.50 10.66
C PHE A 181 18.80 -4.94 11.45
N ASP A 182 19.58 -5.82 12.08
CA ASP A 182 20.77 -5.45 12.85
C ASP A 182 21.87 -4.87 11.95
N GLU A 183 22.08 -5.46 10.76
CA GLU A 183 22.99 -4.94 9.73
C GLU A 183 22.61 -3.52 9.31
N ILE A 184 21.33 -3.29 8.99
CA ILE A 184 20.83 -1.98 8.55
C ILE A 184 20.91 -0.95 9.67
N THR A 185 20.60 -1.33 10.91
CA THR A 185 20.62 -0.42 12.06
C THR A 185 22.02 -0.20 12.62
N GLY A 186 23.02 -0.97 12.20
CA GLY A 186 24.38 -0.92 12.74
C GLY A 186 24.48 -1.47 14.16
N ARG A 187 23.47 -2.23 14.63
CA ARG A 187 23.52 -2.92 15.92
C ARG A 187 24.48 -4.09 15.79
N LYS A 188 25.65 -3.98 16.41
CA LYS A 188 26.51 -5.15 16.63
C LYS A 188 25.85 -6.03 17.70
N PRO A 189 25.76 -7.36 17.52
CA PRO A 189 25.42 -8.24 18.62
C PRO A 189 26.46 -8.02 19.73
N VAL A 190 25.98 -7.78 20.95
CA VAL A 190 26.86 -7.72 22.12
C VAL A 190 27.44 -9.12 22.29
N GLN A 191 28.69 -9.31 21.86
CA GLN A 191 29.49 -10.45 22.24
C GLN A 191 29.72 -10.31 23.74
N LEU A 192 28.92 -10.99 24.56
CA LEU A 192 29.24 -11.21 25.96
C LEU A 192 30.45 -12.14 25.97
N GLU A 193 31.64 -11.57 26.07
CA GLU A 193 32.80 -12.36 26.48
C GLU A 193 32.48 -12.92 27.87
N LEU A 194 32.27 -14.23 27.94
CA LEU A 194 32.25 -14.95 29.20
C LEU A 194 33.67 -14.91 29.75
N SER A 195 33.98 -13.88 30.53
CA SER A 195 35.16 -13.85 31.38
C SER A 195 34.99 -14.93 32.44
N PHE A 196 35.58 -16.10 32.19
CA PHE A 196 35.82 -17.10 33.23
C PHE A 196 36.93 -16.55 34.13
N PHE A 197 36.56 -16.08 35.32
CA PHE A 197 37.46 -15.90 36.45
C PHE A 197 37.27 -17.08 37.42
#